data_AF-A0A1T4QS41-F1
#
_entry.id   AF-A0A1T4QS41-F1
#
_cell.length_a   1.000
_cell.length_b   1.000
_cell.length_c   1.000
_cell.angle_alpha   90.00
_cell.angle_beta   90.00
_cell.angle_gamma   90.00
#
_symmetry.space_group_name_H-M   'P 1'
#
loop_
_entity.id
_entity.type
_entity.pdbx_description
1 polymer ?
#
loop_
_entity_poly.entity_id
_entity_poly.type
_entity_poly.pdbx_seq_one_letter_code
_entity_poly.pdbx_strand_id
1 'polypeptide(L)'
;MAIREGDLIIPALRLLAATRDGFMTTTDLIEALEAHFQPAGIDAQLLSGRGDTHFSQKVRNLVSHRGSRTGLQTRGLAEYVKEREGWQITDDGRTFIEAADDIS
;
A
#
# COMPACT_ATOMS: atom_id res chain seq x y z
N MET A 1 1.52 3.93 18.48
CA MET A 1 0.86 4.88 17.57
C MET A 1 0.14 4.04 16.53
N ALA A 2 -1.14 4.30 16.23
CA ALA A 2 -1.90 3.49 15.28
C ALA A 2 -1.67 4.00 13.86
N ILE A 3 -1.25 3.13 12.95
CA ILE A 3 -0.99 3.48 11.54
C ILE A 3 -2.33 3.69 10.84
N ARG A 4 -2.52 4.82 10.14
CA ARG A 4 -3.74 5.08 9.35
C ARG A 4 -3.51 4.69 7.89
N GLU A 5 -4.59 4.39 7.17
CA GLU A 5 -4.49 4.05 5.73
C GLU A 5 -3.83 5.17 4.91
N GLY A 6 -4.05 6.44 5.26
CA GLY A 6 -3.42 7.58 4.60
C GLY A 6 -1.90 7.61 4.74
N ASP A 7 -1.37 7.13 5.86
CA ASP A 7 0.08 7.09 6.15
C ASP A 7 0.78 6.04 5.26
N LEU A 8 0.03 5.07 4.74
CA LEU A 8 0.53 3.99 3.90
C LEU A 8 0.60 4.37 2.40
N ILE A 9 -0.06 5.45 1.97
CA ILE A 9 -0.17 5.82 0.54
C ILE A 9 1.19 6.10 -0.08
N ILE A 10 1.94 7.06 0.48
CA ILE A 10 3.24 7.47 -0.06
C ILE A 10 4.24 6.29 0.01
N PRO A 11 4.40 5.58 1.14
CA PRO A 11 5.28 4.42 1.20
C PRO A 11 4.92 3.32 0.21
N ALA A 12 3.63 3.00 0.02
CA ALA A 12 3.21 2.00 -0.95
C ALA A 12 3.58 2.39 -2.39
N LEU A 13 3.35 3.65 -2.77
CA LEU A 13 3.71 4.14 -4.10
C LEU A 13 5.23 4.17 -4.31
N ARG A 14 6.00 4.59 -3.30
CA ARG A 14 7.47 4.55 -3.37
C ARG A 14 7.99 3.12 -3.54
N LEU A 15 7.43 2.15 -2.82
CA LEU A 15 7.80 0.73 -2.95
C LEU A 15 7.50 0.22 -4.36
N LEU A 16 6.31 0.50 -4.91
CA LEU A 16 5.98 0.16 -6.29
C LEU A 16 6.95 0.82 -7.26
N ALA A 17 7.18 2.13 -7.15
CA ALA A 17 8.06 2.89 -8.03
C ALA A 17 9.52 2.43 -8.00
N ALA A 18 9.98 1.90 -6.86
CA ALA A 18 11.34 1.37 -6.68
C ALA A 18 11.57 0.02 -7.38
N THR A 19 10.50 -0.71 -7.72
CA THR A 19 10.63 -1.92 -8.53
C THR A 19 10.91 -1.57 -9.99
N ARG A 20 11.62 -2.45 -10.71
CA ARG A 20 12.09 -2.20 -12.08
C ARG A 20 10.94 -1.93 -13.06
N ASP A 21 9.81 -2.58 -12.85
CA ASP A 21 8.63 -2.48 -13.70
C ASP A 21 7.47 -1.73 -13.03
N GLY A 22 7.60 -1.24 -11.80
CA GLY A 22 6.53 -0.53 -11.10
C GLY A 22 5.48 -1.45 -10.47
N PHE A 23 5.76 -2.75 -10.32
CA PHE A 23 4.81 -3.78 -9.96
C PHE A 23 5.19 -4.52 -8.67
N MET A 24 4.19 -4.81 -7.83
CA MET A 24 4.30 -5.76 -6.70
C MET A 24 3.01 -6.57 -6.53
N THR A 25 3.11 -7.82 -6.09
CA THR A 25 1.91 -8.55 -5.66
C THR A 25 1.35 -7.94 -4.37
N THR A 26 0.09 -8.26 -4.04
CA THR A 26 -0.49 -7.81 -2.77
C THR A 26 0.31 -8.34 -1.57
N THR A 27 0.83 -9.56 -1.66
CA THR A 27 1.67 -10.16 -0.61
C THR A 27 2.99 -9.43 -0.46
N ASP A 28 3.73 -9.22 -1.56
CA ASP A 28 5.03 -8.54 -1.51
C ASP A 28 4.90 -7.10 -0.96
N LEU A 29 3.81 -6.41 -1.33
CA LEU A 29 3.53 -5.07 -0.84
C LEU A 29 3.23 -5.06 0.66
N ILE A 30 2.50 -6.05 1.18
CA ILE A 30 2.27 -6.21 2.62
C ILE A 30 3.60 -6.43 3.35
N GLU A 31 4.41 -7.39 2.89
CA GLU A 31 5.69 -7.72 3.53
C GLU A 31 6.66 -6.54 3.53
N ALA A 32 6.76 -5.82 2.40
CA ALA A 32 7.61 -4.64 2.30
C ALA A 32 7.14 -3.49 3.21
N LEU A 33 5.83 -3.27 3.33
CA LEU A 33 5.27 -2.28 4.23
C LEU A 33 5.42 -2.69 5.70
N GLU A 34 5.28 -3.98 6.03
CA GLU A 34 5.54 -4.50 7.38
C GLU A 34 7.00 -4.32 7.78
N ALA A 35 7.94 -4.61 6.87
CA ALA A 35 9.37 -4.39 7.10
C ALA A 35 9.69 -2.89 7.27
N HIS A 36 9.03 -2.02 6.51
CA HIS A 36 9.25 -0.57 6.58
C HIS A 36 8.71 0.06 7.87
N PHE A 37 7.49 -0.31 8.28
CA PHE A 37 6.82 0.29 9.43
C PHE A 37 7.12 -0.42 10.75
N GLN A 38 7.59 -1.67 10.71
CA GLN A 38 7.80 -2.54 11.87
C GLN A 38 6.63 -2.43 12.87
N PRO A 39 5.37 -2.70 12.43
CA PRO A 39 4.19 -2.45 13.24
C PRO A 39 4.29 -3.18 14.58
N ALA A 40 3.94 -2.50 15.66
CA ALA A 40 3.99 -3.01 17.03
C ALA A 40 2.66 -2.75 17.76
N GLY A 41 2.43 -3.47 18.86
CA GLY A 41 1.18 -3.34 19.61
C GLY A 41 -0.03 -3.83 18.83
N ILE A 42 -1.10 -3.03 18.76
CA ILE A 42 -2.38 -3.41 18.12
C ILE A 42 -2.20 -3.77 16.64
N ASP A 43 -1.31 -3.09 15.92
CA ASP A 43 -1.11 -3.33 14.48
C ASP A 43 -0.41 -4.68 14.21
N ALA A 44 0.31 -5.23 15.19
CA ALA A 44 0.92 -6.56 15.14
C ALA A 44 -0.02 -7.67 15.67
N GLN A 45 -1.17 -7.32 16.24
CA GLN A 45 -2.12 -8.30 16.73
C GLN A 45 -2.81 -9.00 15.56
N LEU A 46 -2.96 -10.32 15.69
CA LEU A 46 -3.71 -11.14 14.75
C LEU A 46 -5.19 -10.79 14.81
N LEU A 47 -5.81 -10.71 13.64
CA LEU A 47 -7.27 -10.67 13.53
C LEU A 47 -7.83 -12.04 13.91
N SER A 48 -8.72 -12.09 14.90
CA SER A 48 -9.33 -13.34 15.36
C SER A 48 -9.89 -14.16 14.18
N GLY A 49 -9.30 -15.34 13.94
CA GLY A 49 -9.79 -16.32 12.98
C GLY A 49 -9.21 -16.26 11.56
N ARG A 50 -8.22 -15.39 11.28
CA ARG A 50 -7.46 -15.39 10.02
C ARG A 50 -5.98 -15.14 10.31
N GLY A 51 -5.07 -15.70 9.53
CA GLY A 51 -3.62 -15.49 9.67
C GLY A 51 -3.13 -14.06 9.35
N ASP A 52 -4.03 -13.08 9.32
CA ASP A 52 -3.77 -11.69 8.96
C ASP A 52 -3.63 -10.82 10.21
N THR A 53 -2.76 -9.81 10.18
CA THR A 53 -2.62 -8.80 11.23
C THR A 53 -3.56 -7.62 10.98
N HIS A 54 -3.80 -6.79 11.99
CA HIS A 54 -4.50 -5.51 11.80
C HIS A 54 -3.78 -4.62 10.76
N PHE A 55 -2.45 -4.70 10.66
CA PHE A 55 -1.68 -4.00 9.65
C PHE A 55 -1.93 -4.54 8.23
N SER A 56 -1.82 -5.86 8.02
CA SER A 56 -2.00 -6.43 6.68
C SER A 56 -3.42 -6.19 6.14
N GLN A 57 -4.43 -6.13 7.02
CA GLN A 57 -5.78 -5.74 6.65
C GLN A 57 -5.89 -4.27 6.21
N LYS A 58 -5.15 -3.35 6.83
CA LYS A 58 -5.10 -1.94 6.39
C LYS A 58 -4.45 -1.81 5.02
N VAL A 59 -3.37 -2.55 4.76
CA VAL A 59 -2.72 -2.57 3.44
C VAL A 59 -3.68 -3.12 2.37
N ARG A 60 -4.41 -4.21 2.67
CA ARG A 60 -5.45 -4.72 1.77
C ARG A 60 -6.57 -3.71 1.52
N ASN A 61 -6.99 -2.97 2.54
CA ASN A 61 -7.99 -1.92 2.37
C ASN A 61 -7.48 -0.78 1.49
N LEU A 62 -6.23 -0.36 1.68
CA LEU A 62 -5.58 0.68 0.89
C LEU A 62 -5.58 0.35 -0.60
N VAL A 63 -5.31 -0.90 -0.97
CA VAL A 63 -5.19 -1.27 -2.38
C VAL A 63 -6.52 -1.71 -2.97
N SER A 64 -7.28 -2.55 -2.28
CA SER A 64 -8.46 -3.24 -2.85
C SER A 64 -9.81 -2.59 -2.51
N HIS A 65 -9.90 -1.68 -1.54
CA HIS A 65 -11.19 -1.19 -1.08
C HIS A 65 -11.69 0.01 -1.88
N ARG A 66 -12.62 -0.25 -2.81
CA ARG A 66 -13.29 0.78 -3.64
C ARG A 66 -14.10 1.81 -2.83
N GLY A 67 -14.39 1.53 -1.56
CA GLY A 67 -15.14 2.43 -0.67
C GLY A 67 -14.29 3.39 0.14
N SER A 68 -12.96 3.23 0.16
CA SER A 68 -12.08 4.12 0.94
C SER A 68 -11.63 5.31 0.10
N ARG A 69 -11.75 6.52 0.65
CA ARG A 69 -11.29 7.78 0.02
C ARG A 69 -9.75 7.82 -0.15
N THR A 70 -9.04 6.87 0.46
CA THR A 70 -7.58 6.73 0.42
C THR A 70 -7.10 5.65 -0.55
N GLY A 71 -8.00 4.93 -1.22
CA GLY A 71 -7.65 3.81 -2.10
C GLY A 71 -6.72 4.22 -3.25
N LEU A 72 -5.65 3.46 -3.49
CA LEU A 72 -4.72 3.78 -4.59
C LEU A 72 -5.41 3.71 -5.94
N GLN A 73 -6.26 2.71 -6.15
CA GLN A 73 -7.03 2.53 -7.37
C GLN A 73 -8.11 3.59 -7.56
N THR A 74 -8.82 3.96 -6.48
CA THR A 74 -9.89 4.97 -6.56
C THR A 74 -9.35 6.36 -6.86
N ARG A 75 -8.08 6.61 -6.50
CA ARG A 75 -7.36 7.85 -6.79
C ARG A 75 -6.57 7.82 -8.10
N GLY A 76 -6.58 6.71 -8.84
CA GLY A 76 -5.82 6.55 -10.09
C GLY A 76 -4.31 6.45 -9.92
N LEU A 77 -3.81 6.22 -8.69
CA LEU A 77 -2.37 6.21 -8.38
C LEU A 77 -1.72 4.84 -8.60
N ALA A 78 -2.52 3.77 -8.57
CA ALA A 78 -2.09 2.42 -8.93
C ALA A 78 -3.26 1.63 -9.51
N GLU A 79 -2.97 0.67 -10.36
CA GLU A 79 -3.95 -0.22 -10.97
C GLU A 79 -3.69 -1.68 -10.61
N TYR A 80 -4.78 -2.46 -10.54
CA TYR A 80 -4.67 -3.90 -10.33
C TYR A 80 -4.49 -4.61 -11.67
N VAL A 81 -3.33 -5.25 -11.86
CA VAL A 81 -3.02 -6.06 -13.04
C VAL A 81 -3.47 -7.49 -12.77
N LYS A 82 -4.61 -7.88 -13.35
CA LYS A 82 -5.26 -9.16 -13.09
C LYS A 82 -4.41 -10.34 -13.54
N GLU A 83 -3.66 -10.20 -14.63
CA GLU A 83 -2.83 -11.24 -15.23
C GLU A 83 -1.65 -11.64 -14.33
N ARG A 84 -1.20 -10.71 -13.48
CA ARG A 84 -0.07 -10.89 -12.57
C ARG A 84 -0.50 -10.93 -11.10
N GLU A 85 -1.80 -10.78 -10.83
CA GLU A 85 -2.41 -10.74 -9.50
C GLU A 85 -1.75 -9.72 -8.54
N GLY A 86 -1.51 -8.50 -9.03
CA GLY A 86 -0.83 -7.48 -8.25
C GLY A 86 -1.10 -6.05 -8.67
N TRP A 87 -0.31 -5.14 -8.14
CA TRP A 87 -0.48 -3.70 -8.24
C TRP A 87 0.64 -3.08 -9.04
N GLN A 88 0.26 -2.19 -9.95
CA GLN A 88 1.14 -1.46 -10.85
C GLN A 88 0.95 0.04 -10.58
N ILE A 89 2.04 0.75 -10.26
CA ILE A 89 1.96 2.21 -10.13
C ILE A 89 1.69 2.86 -11.50
N THR A 90 0.82 3.86 -11.52
CA THR A 90 0.51 4.67 -12.71
C THR A 90 1.45 5.88 -12.81
N ASP A 91 1.43 6.56 -13.95
CA ASP A 91 2.17 7.82 -14.11
C ASP A 91 1.68 8.92 -13.15
N ASP A 92 0.37 8.96 -12.87
CA ASP A 92 -0.22 9.83 -11.85
C ASP A 92 0.32 9.48 -10.45
N GLY A 93 0.47 8.19 -10.15
CA GLY A 93 1.08 7.72 -8.91
C GLY A 93 2.54 8.18 -8.74
N ARG A 94 3.32 8.15 -9.83
CA ARG A 94 4.71 8.64 -9.85
C ARG A 94 4.78 10.15 -9.66
N THR A 95 3.95 10.88 -10.40
CA THR A 95 3.84 12.34 -10.25
C THR A 95 3.43 12.74 -8.83
N PHE A 96 2.53 11.96 -8.22
CA PHE A 96 2.07 12.21 -6.85
C PHE A 96 3.19 12.10 -5.80
N ILE A 97 4.09 11.11 -5.93
CA ILE A 97 5.23 10.97 -5.01
C ILE A 97 6.33 12.00 -5.30
N GLU A 98 6.58 12.35 -6.56
CA GLU A 98 7.52 13.42 -6.93
C GLU A 98 7.09 14.76 -6.33
N ALA A 99 5.81 15.11 -6.48
CA ALA A 99 5.26 16.33 -5.88
C ALA A 99 5.30 16.31 -4.34
N ALA A 100 5.27 15.14 -3.70
CA ALA A 100 5.40 15.02 -2.26
C ALA A 100 6.86 15.17 -1.80
N ASP A 101 7.82 14.73 -2.63
CA ASP A 101 9.26 14.84 -2.37
C ASP A 101 9.76 16.28 -2.54
N ASP A 102 9.22 17.03 -3.50
CA ASP A 102 9.55 18.45 -3.73
C ASP A 102 9.10 19.40 -2.60
N ILE A 103 8.26 18.92 -1.68
CA ILE A 103 7.70 19.72 -0.56
C ILE A 103 8.39 19.36 0.79
N SER A 104 9.29 18.37 0.83
CA SER A 104 10.09 18.00 2.02
C SER A 104 11.49 18.59 2.04
#